data_AF-A0A6N8HTV0-F1
#
_entry.id   AF-A0A6N8HTV0-F1
#
_cell.length_a   1.000
_cell.length_b   1.000
_cell.length_c   1.000
_cell.angle_alpha   90.00
_cell.angle_beta   90.00
_cell.angle_gamma   90.00
#
_symmetry.space_group_name_H-M   'P 1'
#
loop_
_entity.id
_entity.type
_entity.pdbx_description
1 polymer ?
#
loop_
_entity_poly.entity_id
_entity_poly.type
_entity_poly.pdbx_seq_one_letter_code
_entity_poly.pdbx_strand_id
1 'polypeptide(L)'
;MRSVFLTFMCILLLPVSTVLANEKPSVSAENAVLMDQTSGRVLFEKQPHEQQPVASITKIMTAILVVESGKMDETAIASKRAVHAEGSAIYLEQGEKMTVKDLVYGLMLRSGNDAAITLSEHIGGSVEGFAHLMNEKASWLGMTQTHFENPMAFIRINTIHQPTIWRY
;
A
#
# COMPACT_ATOMS: atom_id res chain seq x y z
N MET A 1 66.80 16.42 9.26
CA MET A 1 66.00 15.67 10.27
C MET A 1 64.89 16.52 10.89
N ARG A 2 65.15 17.75 11.37
CA ARG A 2 64.10 18.65 11.92
C ARG A 2 63.01 19.05 10.91
N SER A 3 63.36 19.25 9.64
CA SER A 3 62.42 19.62 8.57
C SER A 3 61.43 18.51 8.21
N VAL A 4 61.88 17.25 8.21
CA VAL A 4 61.04 16.05 7.96
C VAL A 4 60.07 15.82 9.12
N PHE A 5 60.51 16.08 10.36
CA PHE A 5 59.66 15.99 11.54
C PHE A 5 58.55 17.06 11.53
N LEU A 6 58.86 18.27 11.06
CA LEU A 6 57.91 19.37 10.95
C LEU A 6 56.84 19.11 9.88
N THR A 7 57.22 18.49 8.76
CA THR A 7 56.26 18.12 7.69
C THR A 7 55.34 16.99 8.13
N PHE A 8 55.85 16.00 8.88
CA PHE A 8 55.05 14.91 9.43
C PHE A 8 54.03 15.41 10.47
N MET A 9 54.42 16.39 11.29
CA MET A 9 53.54 17.01 12.29
C MET A 9 52.44 17.89 11.67
N CYS A 10 52.70 18.54 10.53
CA CYS A 10 51.67 19.31 9.80
C CYS A 10 50.61 18.42 9.13
N ILE A 11 50.96 17.22 8.68
CA ILE A 11 50.00 16.28 8.05
C ILE A 11 49.05 15.69 9.09
N LEU A 12 49.50 15.50 10.34
CA LEU A 12 48.68 15.01 11.46
C LEU A 12 47.67 16.03 12.00
N LEU A 13 47.82 17.31 11.65
CA LEU A 13 46.96 18.41 12.11
C LEU A 13 45.93 18.85 11.05
N LEU A 14 45.87 18.18 9.90
CA LEU A 14 44.81 18.42 8.92
C LEU A 14 43.49 17.91 9.49
N PRO A 15 42.43 18.75 9.58
CA PRO A 15 41.12 18.28 10.00
C PRO A 15 40.63 17.27 8.96
N VAL A 16 40.56 16.00 9.36
CA VAL A 16 39.85 14.98 8.58
C VAL A 16 38.37 15.34 8.68
N SER A 17 37.86 16.06 7.68
CA SER A 17 36.42 16.21 7.51
C SER A 17 35.86 14.83 7.25
N THR A 18 35.32 14.19 8.27
CA THR A 18 34.44 13.04 8.08
C THR A 18 33.22 13.57 7.35
N VAL A 19 33.21 13.44 6.03
CA VAL A 19 32.00 13.63 5.23
C VAL A 19 31.06 12.51 5.65
N LEU A 20 30.21 12.78 6.64
CA LEU A 20 29.06 11.95 6.94
C LEU A 20 28.02 12.22 5.85
N ALA A 21 28.25 11.70 4.65
CA ALA A 21 27.22 11.62 3.63
C ALA A 21 26.22 10.55 4.06
N ASN A 22 25.33 10.90 4.99
CA ASN A 22 24.15 10.10 5.27
C ASN A 22 23.03 10.98 5.84
N GLU A 23 22.72 12.08 5.17
CA GLU A 23 21.42 12.69 5.40
C GLU A 23 20.37 11.72 4.85
N LYS A 24 19.59 11.12 5.76
CA LYS A 24 18.40 10.36 5.38
C LYS A 24 17.53 11.26 4.50
N PRO A 25 16.88 10.72 3.45
CA PRO A 25 15.99 11.52 2.60
C PRO A 25 14.98 12.28 3.45
N SER A 26 14.84 13.58 3.20
CA SER A 26 13.77 14.37 3.82
C SER A 26 12.57 14.40 2.88
N VAL A 27 11.39 14.14 3.42
CA VAL A 27 10.12 14.15 2.67
C VAL A 27 9.07 14.99 3.41
N SER A 28 8.24 15.66 2.63
CA SER A 28 7.12 16.47 3.13
C SER A 28 5.94 15.64 3.63
N ALA A 29 5.81 14.38 3.19
CA ALA A 29 4.75 13.46 3.62
C ALA A 29 4.73 13.32 5.15
N GLU A 30 3.54 13.22 5.75
CA GLU A 30 3.39 12.96 7.20
C GLU A 30 4.03 11.62 7.55
N ASN A 31 3.62 10.56 6.84
CA ASN A 31 4.13 9.21 6.98
C ASN A 31 4.77 8.73 5.69
N ALA A 32 5.86 7.99 5.80
CA ALA A 32 6.54 7.41 4.64
C ALA A 32 7.28 6.12 5.01
N VAL A 33 7.39 5.22 4.05
CA VAL A 33 8.25 4.04 4.12
C VAL A 33 8.88 3.80 2.76
N LEU A 34 10.14 3.36 2.76
CA LEU A 34 10.82 2.80 1.61
C LEU A 34 11.36 1.43 2.01
N MET A 35 11.04 0.41 1.23
CA MET A 35 11.39 -0.97 1.52
C MET A 35 12.08 -1.60 0.31
N ASP A 36 13.11 -2.40 0.56
CA ASP A 36 13.69 -3.29 -0.43
C ASP A 36 12.73 -4.47 -0.67
N GLN A 37 12.28 -4.63 -1.92
CA GLN A 37 11.28 -5.63 -2.28
C GLN A 37 11.75 -7.07 -2.01
N THR A 38 13.04 -7.36 -2.23
CA THR A 38 13.55 -8.74 -2.18
C THR A 38 13.75 -9.22 -0.75
N SER A 39 14.38 -8.39 0.07
CA SER A 39 14.70 -8.73 1.47
C SER A 39 13.61 -8.30 2.46
N GLY A 40 12.67 -7.47 2.02
CA GLY A 40 11.72 -6.79 2.90
C GLY A 40 12.37 -5.72 3.78
N ARG A 41 13.68 -5.45 3.66
CA ARG A 41 14.40 -4.51 4.54
C ARG A 41 13.87 -3.09 4.38
N VAL A 42 13.47 -2.46 5.49
CA VAL A 42 13.15 -1.03 5.50
C VAL A 42 14.43 -0.21 5.32
N LEU A 43 14.45 0.61 4.28
CA LEU A 43 15.57 1.49 3.91
C LEU A 43 15.37 2.91 4.48
N PHE A 44 14.13 3.35 4.59
CA PHE A 44 13.75 4.63 5.17
C PHE A 44 12.33 4.55 5.74
N GLU A 45 12.07 5.27 6.83
CA GLU A 45 10.75 5.38 7.43
C GLU A 45 10.58 6.74 8.14
N LYS A 46 9.36 7.27 8.11
CA LYS A 46 8.92 8.46 8.83
C LYS A 46 7.54 8.15 9.42
N GLN A 47 7.44 8.20 10.74
CA GLN A 47 6.21 7.87 11.50
C GLN A 47 5.52 6.58 10.98
N PRO A 48 6.25 5.47 10.75
CA PRO A 48 5.71 4.32 10.03
C PRO A 48 4.49 3.70 10.71
N HIS A 49 4.37 3.88 12.03
CA HIS A 49 3.36 3.23 12.88
C HIS A 49 2.20 4.11 13.32
N GLU A 50 2.13 5.34 12.82
CA GLU A 50 0.99 6.20 13.09
C GLU A 50 -0.17 5.81 12.17
N GLN A 51 -1.34 5.60 12.77
CA GLN A 51 -2.53 5.18 12.04
C GLN A 51 -3.14 6.36 11.29
N GLN A 52 -3.16 6.27 9.95
CA GLN A 52 -3.72 7.30 9.09
C GLN A 52 -4.76 6.74 8.11
N PRO A 53 -5.76 7.55 7.72
CA PRO A 53 -6.62 7.24 6.58
C PRO A 53 -5.79 7.11 5.30
N VAL A 54 -5.86 5.97 4.62
CA VAL A 54 -5.10 5.75 3.38
C VAL A 54 -5.87 6.05 2.10
N ALA A 55 -7.12 6.50 2.22
CA ALA A 55 -8.02 6.75 1.11
C ALA A 55 -8.02 5.58 0.10
N SER A 56 -7.81 5.87 -1.19
CA SER A 56 -7.93 4.87 -2.26
C SER A 56 -6.79 3.84 -2.33
N ILE A 57 -5.71 3.99 -1.54
CA ILE A 57 -4.68 2.93 -1.42
C ILE A 57 -5.32 1.63 -0.88
N THR A 58 -6.43 1.73 -0.15
CA THR A 58 -7.36 0.63 0.19
C THR A 58 -7.58 -0.37 -0.94
N LYS A 59 -7.71 0.13 -2.18
CA LYS A 59 -8.07 -0.66 -3.36
C LYS A 59 -6.99 -1.67 -3.75
N ILE A 60 -5.76 -1.54 -3.24
CA ILE A 60 -4.72 -2.56 -3.40
C ILE A 60 -5.14 -3.88 -2.74
N MET A 61 -5.69 -3.83 -1.51
CA MET A 61 -6.20 -5.03 -0.84
C MET A 61 -7.40 -5.62 -1.60
N THR A 62 -8.29 -4.77 -2.09
CA THR A 62 -9.42 -5.18 -2.94
C THR A 62 -8.92 -5.92 -4.19
N ALA A 63 -7.94 -5.36 -4.90
CA ALA A 63 -7.37 -5.98 -6.09
C ALA A 63 -6.68 -7.33 -5.79
N ILE A 64 -5.94 -7.43 -4.69
CA ILE A 64 -5.29 -8.69 -4.26
C ILE A 64 -6.34 -9.79 -4.11
N LEU A 65 -7.40 -9.55 -3.32
CA LEU A 65 -8.44 -10.56 -3.09
C LEU A 65 -9.19 -10.95 -4.37
N VAL A 66 -9.47 -9.97 -5.24
CA VAL A 66 -10.15 -10.23 -6.51
C VAL A 66 -9.28 -11.10 -7.42
N VAL A 67 -7.98 -10.80 -7.55
CA VAL A 67 -7.06 -11.59 -8.36
C VAL A 67 -6.88 -13.00 -7.79
N GLU A 68 -6.73 -13.12 -6.47
CA GLU A 68 -6.58 -14.41 -5.79
C GLU A 68 -7.86 -15.28 -5.82
N SER A 69 -9.03 -14.69 -6.08
CA SER A 69 -10.30 -15.42 -6.15
C SER A 69 -10.36 -16.44 -7.30
N GLY A 70 -9.52 -16.29 -8.33
CA GLY A 70 -9.57 -17.10 -9.55
C GLY A 70 -10.74 -16.77 -10.49
N LYS A 71 -11.47 -15.67 -10.24
CA LYS A 71 -12.71 -15.29 -10.96
C LYS A 71 -12.52 -14.18 -12.00
N MET A 72 -11.29 -13.92 -12.44
CA MET A 72 -10.97 -12.76 -13.30
C MET A 72 -11.72 -12.75 -14.65
N ASP A 73 -12.06 -13.93 -15.16
CA ASP A 73 -12.79 -14.10 -16.43
C ASP A 73 -14.33 -14.16 -16.24
N GLU A 74 -14.81 -14.08 -15.00
CA GLU A 74 -16.25 -14.02 -14.72
C GLU A 74 -16.82 -12.63 -15.03
N THR A 75 -18.15 -12.59 -15.18
CA THR A 75 -18.91 -11.36 -15.35
C THR A 75 -19.58 -10.97 -14.04
N ALA A 76 -19.31 -9.76 -13.56
CA ALA A 76 -20.01 -9.16 -12.44
C ALA A 76 -21.11 -8.20 -12.93
N ILE A 77 -22.10 -7.95 -12.08
CA ILE A 77 -23.24 -7.09 -12.39
C ILE A 77 -23.25 -5.90 -11.43
N ALA A 78 -23.21 -4.69 -11.98
CA ALA A 78 -23.24 -3.47 -11.19
C ALA A 78 -24.58 -3.31 -10.45
N SER A 79 -24.53 -3.24 -9.12
CA SER A 79 -25.72 -3.08 -8.28
C SER A 79 -26.15 -1.62 -8.19
N LYS A 80 -27.35 -1.39 -7.63
CA LYS A 80 -27.77 -0.03 -7.27
C LYS A 80 -26.80 0.62 -6.28
N ARG A 81 -26.25 -0.15 -5.34
CA ARG A 81 -25.28 0.36 -4.35
C ARG A 81 -23.99 0.83 -5.05
N ALA A 82 -23.51 0.05 -6.02
CA ALA A 82 -22.31 0.38 -6.78
C ALA A 82 -22.42 1.71 -7.53
N VAL A 83 -23.52 1.93 -8.26
CA VAL A 83 -23.68 3.16 -9.06
C VAL A 83 -23.96 4.42 -8.23
N HIS A 84 -24.34 4.27 -6.95
CA HIS A 84 -24.49 5.37 -6.01
C HIS A 84 -23.23 5.59 -5.15
N ALA A 85 -22.13 4.89 -5.43
CA ALA A 85 -20.87 5.14 -4.77
C ALA A 85 -20.38 6.58 -5.05
N GLU A 86 -20.10 7.33 -3.98
CA GLU A 86 -19.55 8.68 -4.11
C GLU A 86 -18.06 8.64 -4.48
N GLY A 87 -17.54 9.70 -5.10
CA GLY A 87 -16.12 9.85 -5.41
C GLY A 87 -15.74 9.45 -6.84
N SER A 88 -14.55 8.87 -7.02
CA SER A 88 -14.06 8.46 -8.33
C SER A 88 -14.87 7.27 -8.85
N ALA A 89 -15.19 7.26 -10.15
CA ALA A 89 -16.03 6.26 -10.77
C ALA A 89 -15.52 5.90 -12.17
N ILE A 90 -15.92 4.73 -12.66
CA ILE A 90 -15.86 4.39 -14.09
C ILE A 90 -17.19 4.56 -14.81
N TYR A 91 -18.21 5.05 -14.09
CA TYR A 91 -19.53 5.41 -14.58
C TYR A 91 -20.38 4.21 -14.99
N LEU A 92 -20.34 3.14 -14.19
CA LEU A 92 -21.22 1.97 -14.39
C LEU A 92 -22.70 2.36 -14.29
N GLU A 93 -23.53 1.72 -15.11
CA GLU A 93 -24.98 1.78 -15.02
C GLU A 93 -25.56 0.60 -14.21
N GLN A 94 -26.73 0.80 -13.59
CA GLN A 94 -27.35 -0.25 -12.78
C GLN A 94 -27.73 -1.45 -13.67
N GLY A 95 -27.25 -2.64 -13.32
CA GLY A 95 -27.46 -3.87 -14.10
C GLY A 95 -26.46 -4.05 -15.24
N GLU A 96 -25.52 -3.11 -15.43
CA GLU A 96 -24.43 -3.26 -16.38
C GLU A 96 -23.59 -4.49 -16.04
N LYS A 97 -23.20 -5.22 -17.09
CA LYS A 97 -22.39 -6.44 -17.00
C LYS A 97 -20.98 -6.15 -17.49
N MET A 98 -19.99 -6.38 -16.64
CA MET A 98 -18.59 -6.15 -16.98
C MET A 98 -17.74 -7.32 -16.47
N THR A 99 -16.66 -7.63 -17.19
CA THR A 99 -15.73 -8.67 -16.72
C THR A 99 -15.05 -8.22 -15.44
N VAL A 100 -14.78 -9.16 -14.53
CA VAL A 100 -14.03 -8.88 -13.29
C VAL A 100 -12.68 -8.26 -13.63
N LYS A 101 -12.02 -8.71 -14.70
CA LYS A 101 -10.79 -8.12 -15.22
C LYS A 101 -10.91 -6.64 -15.56
N ASP A 102 -11.90 -6.24 -16.34
CA ASP A 102 -12.09 -4.84 -16.72
C ASP A 102 -12.44 -3.97 -15.51
N LEU A 103 -13.23 -4.52 -14.58
CA LEU A 103 -13.52 -3.85 -13.31
C LEU A 103 -12.25 -3.66 -12.47
N VAL A 104 -11.31 -4.61 -12.44
CA VAL A 104 -10.01 -4.44 -11.77
C VAL A 104 -9.18 -3.33 -12.46
N TYR A 105 -9.21 -3.23 -13.78
CA TYR A 105 -8.59 -2.10 -14.47
C TYR A 105 -9.25 -0.77 -14.10
N GLY A 106 -10.58 -0.71 -14.04
CA GLY A 106 -11.32 0.46 -13.59
C GLY A 106 -10.97 0.85 -12.14
N LEU A 107 -10.89 -0.14 -11.26
CA LEU A 107 -10.48 0.00 -9.86
C LEU A 107 -9.08 0.61 -9.75
N MET A 108 -8.10 0.08 -10.48
CA MET A 108 -6.68 0.45 -10.28
C MET A 108 -6.26 1.68 -11.10
N LEU A 109 -6.80 1.87 -12.30
CA LEU A 109 -6.42 2.99 -13.19
C LEU A 109 -7.25 4.25 -12.94
N ARG A 110 -8.53 4.09 -12.56
CA ARG A 110 -9.45 5.21 -12.35
C ARG A 110 -9.84 5.40 -10.89
N SER A 111 -9.38 4.52 -9.99
CA SER A 111 -9.80 4.51 -8.59
C SER A 111 -11.33 4.38 -8.45
N GLY A 112 -11.98 3.68 -9.40
CA GLY A 112 -13.44 3.58 -9.47
C GLY A 112 -14.03 2.93 -8.21
N ASN A 113 -14.85 3.69 -7.49
CA ASN A 113 -15.55 3.26 -6.29
C ASN A 113 -16.75 2.37 -6.64
N ASP A 114 -17.45 2.68 -7.73
CA ASP A 114 -18.46 1.82 -8.36
C ASP A 114 -17.90 0.44 -8.73
N ALA A 115 -16.70 0.40 -9.32
CA ALA A 115 -15.99 -0.85 -9.58
C ALA A 115 -15.64 -1.60 -8.29
N ALA A 116 -15.17 -0.90 -7.26
CA ALA A 116 -14.84 -1.49 -5.96
C ALA A 116 -16.05 -2.17 -5.30
N ILE A 117 -17.23 -1.52 -5.29
CA ILE A 117 -18.46 -2.13 -4.75
C ILE A 117 -18.86 -3.33 -5.60
N THR A 118 -18.92 -3.18 -6.92
CA THR A 118 -19.32 -4.26 -7.83
C THR A 118 -18.46 -5.52 -7.63
N LEU A 119 -17.14 -5.34 -7.56
CA LEU A 119 -16.20 -6.43 -7.28
C LEU A 119 -16.41 -7.03 -5.89
N SER A 120 -16.62 -6.21 -4.86
CA SER A 120 -16.80 -6.68 -3.50
C SER A 120 -18.06 -7.52 -3.34
N GLU A 121 -19.17 -7.11 -3.96
CA GLU A 121 -20.43 -7.85 -3.93
C GLU A 121 -20.33 -9.15 -4.73
N HIS A 122 -19.64 -9.14 -5.88
CA HIS A 122 -19.45 -10.34 -6.71
C HIS A 122 -18.56 -11.39 -6.02
N ILE A 123 -17.46 -10.97 -5.38
CA ILE A 123 -16.48 -11.88 -4.79
C ILE A 123 -16.85 -12.26 -3.35
N GLY A 124 -17.22 -11.27 -2.53
CA GLY A 124 -17.52 -11.45 -1.11
C GLY A 124 -19.00 -11.68 -0.79
N GLY A 125 -19.88 -11.67 -1.80
CA GLY A 125 -21.34 -11.80 -1.65
C GLY A 125 -22.04 -10.52 -1.14
N SER A 126 -21.30 -9.67 -0.42
CA SER A 126 -21.71 -8.34 0.01
C SER A 126 -20.47 -7.49 0.30
N VAL A 127 -20.64 -6.17 0.43
CA VAL A 127 -19.55 -5.26 0.84
C VAL A 127 -19.00 -5.66 2.21
N GLU A 128 -19.89 -6.02 3.13
CA GLU A 128 -19.54 -6.41 4.50
C GLU A 128 -18.82 -7.76 4.53
N GLY A 129 -19.29 -8.73 3.73
CA GLY A 129 -18.62 -10.01 3.54
C GLY A 129 -17.23 -9.85 2.94
N PHE A 130 -17.08 -8.95 1.97
CA PHE A 130 -15.78 -8.64 1.40
C PHE A 130 -14.85 -7.93 2.39
N ALA A 131 -15.35 -6.98 3.19
CA ALA A 131 -14.58 -6.34 4.25
C ALA A 131 -14.06 -7.35 5.29
N HIS A 132 -14.83 -8.41 5.59
CA HIS A 132 -14.36 -9.52 6.40
C HIS A 132 -13.13 -10.21 5.77
N LEU A 133 -13.20 -10.56 4.48
CA LEU A 133 -12.08 -11.15 3.74
C LEU A 133 -10.85 -10.24 3.72
N MET A 134 -11.04 -8.92 3.60
CA MET A 134 -9.94 -7.94 3.65
C MET A 134 -9.22 -7.98 5.00
N ASN A 135 -9.96 -8.08 6.11
CA ASN A 135 -9.39 -8.15 7.45
C ASN A 135 -8.74 -9.52 7.73
N GLU A 136 -9.30 -10.62 7.23
CA GLU A 136 -8.66 -11.94 7.31
C GLU A 136 -7.31 -11.93 6.57
N LYS A 137 -7.27 -11.36 5.36
CA LYS A 137 -6.03 -11.20 4.60
C LYS A 137 -5.04 -10.26 5.30
N ALA A 138 -5.51 -9.16 5.88
CA ALA A 138 -4.67 -8.24 6.66
C ALA A 138 -4.00 -8.97 7.85
N SER A 139 -4.77 -9.76 8.58
CA SER A 139 -4.26 -10.58 9.70
C SER A 139 -3.22 -11.60 9.20
N TRP A 140 -3.52 -12.30 8.10
CA TRP A 140 -2.61 -13.28 7.50
C TRP A 140 -1.28 -12.63 7.04
N LEU A 141 -1.32 -11.40 6.54
CA LEU A 141 -0.14 -10.62 6.13
C LEU A 141 0.61 -9.98 7.30
N GLY A 142 0.13 -10.12 8.55
CA GLY A 142 0.74 -9.48 9.72
C GLY A 142 0.48 -7.97 9.82
N MET A 143 -0.55 -7.45 9.14
CA MET A 143 -0.97 -6.06 9.18
C MET A 143 -1.79 -5.75 10.45
N THR A 144 -1.21 -5.97 11.62
CA THR A 144 -1.88 -5.98 12.93
C THR A 144 -2.52 -4.66 13.36
N GLN A 145 -2.20 -3.55 12.69
CA GLN A 145 -2.77 -2.23 12.95
C GLN A 145 -3.56 -1.70 11.74
N THR A 146 -4.08 -2.62 10.91
CA THR A 146 -4.94 -2.28 9.79
C THR A 146 -6.33 -2.85 9.99
N HIS A 147 -7.35 -2.05 9.70
CA HIS A 147 -8.75 -2.50 9.75
C HIS A 147 -9.56 -1.96 8.56
N PHE A 148 -10.13 -2.88 7.78
CA PHE A 148 -10.95 -2.60 6.60
C PHE A 148 -12.43 -2.54 6.94
N GLU A 149 -13.05 -1.38 6.70
CA GLU A 149 -14.51 -1.20 6.81
C GLU A 149 -15.22 -1.39 5.47
N ASN A 150 -14.55 -1.08 4.35
CA ASN A 150 -15.12 -1.13 3.01
C ASN A 150 -14.02 -1.28 1.92
N PRO A 151 -14.39 -1.63 0.66
CA PRO A 151 -13.44 -1.94 -0.40
C PRO A 151 -12.86 -0.72 -1.15
N MET A 152 -13.30 0.51 -0.85
CA MET A 152 -13.03 1.69 -1.69
C MET A 152 -12.24 2.82 -1.01
N ALA A 153 -12.60 3.13 0.24
CA ALA A 153 -12.10 4.27 1.00
C ALA A 153 -12.72 4.25 2.41
N PHE A 154 -11.93 3.84 3.40
CA PHE A 154 -11.82 4.38 4.78
C PHE A 154 -11.20 3.28 5.63
N ILE A 155 -9.89 3.38 5.84
CA ILE A 155 -9.09 2.45 6.64
C ILE A 155 -7.97 3.22 7.32
N ARG A 156 -7.72 2.86 8.58
CA ARG A 156 -6.46 3.13 9.27
C ARG A 156 -5.46 2.04 8.88
N ILE A 157 -4.35 2.37 8.20
CA ILE A 157 -3.27 1.42 7.91
C ILE A 157 -2.03 1.81 8.71
N ASN A 158 -1.26 0.80 9.12
CA ASN A 158 0.17 0.89 9.40
C ASN A 158 0.92 -0.01 8.42
N THR A 159 2.14 0.37 8.10
CA THR A 159 3.11 -0.50 7.43
C THR A 159 3.25 -1.88 8.09
N ILE A 160 3.52 -2.86 7.23
CA ILE A 160 3.67 -4.28 7.55
C ILE A 160 4.76 -4.41 8.64
N HIS A 161 4.39 -4.96 9.79
CA HIS A 161 5.39 -5.46 10.73
C HIS A 161 6.08 -6.64 10.04
N GLN A 162 7.40 -6.60 9.83
CA GLN A 162 8.20 -7.67 9.21
C GLN A 162 7.59 -9.04 9.50
N PRO A 163 6.82 -9.64 8.57
CA PRO A 163 6.22 -10.92 8.83
C PRO A 163 7.38 -11.90 8.88
N THR A 164 7.50 -12.66 9.96
CA THR A 164 8.37 -13.85 10.04
C THR A 164 8.03 -14.89 8.95
N ILE A 165 6.99 -14.65 8.15
CA ILE A 165 6.39 -15.53 7.15
C ILE A 165 7.12 -15.47 5.79
N TRP A 166 7.96 -14.46 5.49
CA TRP A 166 8.75 -14.42 4.24
C TRP A 166 10.05 -15.25 4.29
N ARG A 167 10.13 -16.24 5.19
CA ARG A 167 11.23 -17.20 5.25
C ARG A 167 10.84 -18.52 4.59
N TYR A 168 10.62 -18.52 3.27
CA TYR A 168 10.71 -19.73 2.45
C TYR A 168 11.26 -19.39 1.08
#